data_AF-A0A061N6D9-F1
#
_entry.id   AF-A0A061N6D9-F1
#
_cell.length_a   1.000
_cell.length_b   1.000
_cell.length_c   1.000
_cell.angle_alpha   90.00
_cell.angle_beta   90.00
_cell.angle_gamma   90.00
#
_symmetry.space_group_name_H-M   'P 1'
#
loop_
_entity.id
_entity.type
_entity.pdbx_description
1 polymer ?
#
loop_
_entity_poly.entity_id
_entity_poly.type
_entity_poly.pdbx_seq_one_letter_code
_entity_poly.pdbx_strand_id
1 'polypeptide(L)'
;MSRYSVVGMGIETEDQLGLFDGLNEHGLMGVVHYLEGFAAFNTRLRRDKLNISAYNFMLFALTQFRSTDEIVSHLKTINLMASDLELTDGPPPLHWIFTDQERKTVVIESTDDGLKVYDNLVGAFSNSQISGGILLT
;
A
#
# COMPACT_ATOMS: atom_id res chain seq x y z
N MET A 1 16.43 0.64 8.58
CA MET A 1 17.31 1.17 7.51
C MET A 1 16.64 0.87 6.17
N SER A 2 16.59 1.84 5.26
CA SER A 2 16.14 1.62 3.88
C SER A 2 17.15 0.72 3.15
N ARG A 3 16.66 -0.17 2.27
CA ARG A 3 17.51 -0.98 1.39
C ARG A 3 17.68 -0.32 0.02
N TYR A 4 16.65 0.38 -0.42
CA TYR A 4 16.57 1.02 -1.73
C TYR A 4 16.26 2.50 -1.59
N SER A 5 16.83 3.27 -2.51
CA SER A 5 16.58 4.70 -2.71
C SER A 5 15.22 4.89 -3.36
N VAL A 6 14.47 5.89 -2.91
CA VAL A 6 13.08 6.17 -3.35
C VAL A 6 12.94 7.65 -3.69
N VAL A 7 12.18 7.96 -4.72
CA VAL A 7 11.72 9.30 -5.06
C VAL A 7 10.21 9.27 -5.28
N GLY A 8 9.50 10.30 -4.84
CA GLY A 8 8.04 10.36 -4.96
C GLY A 8 7.43 11.56 -4.26
N MET A 9 6.11 11.68 -4.33
CA MET A 9 5.36 12.71 -3.63
C MET A 9 4.84 12.19 -2.29
N GLY A 10 4.96 13.01 -1.25
CA GLY A 10 4.57 12.65 0.09
C GLY A 10 4.35 13.86 0.98
N ILE A 11 4.15 13.59 2.26
CA ILE A 11 4.15 14.58 3.33
C ILE A 11 5.24 14.27 4.34
N GLU A 12 5.86 15.32 4.84
CA GLU A 12 6.74 15.30 6.00
C GLU A 12 6.20 16.29 7.03
N THR A 13 5.91 15.82 8.24
CA THR A 13 5.69 16.63 9.45
C THR A 13 6.80 16.34 10.45
N GLU A 14 6.76 16.96 11.64
CA GLU A 14 7.81 16.77 12.65
C GLU A 14 8.01 15.29 13.03
N ASP A 15 6.92 14.51 13.07
CA ASP A 15 6.93 13.11 13.52
C ASP A 15 6.45 12.10 12.45
N GLN A 16 5.96 12.55 11.29
CA GLN A 16 5.39 11.66 10.27
C GLN A 16 6.00 11.89 8.89
N LEU A 17 6.39 10.79 8.25
CA LEU A 17 6.73 10.74 6.82
C LEU A 17 5.75 9.80 6.12
N GLY A 18 4.92 10.34 5.24
CA GLY A 18 3.99 9.59 4.41
C GLY A 18 4.38 9.72 2.95
N LEU A 19 4.35 8.61 2.21
CA LEU A 19 4.59 8.62 0.76
C LEU A 19 3.30 8.23 0.04
N PHE A 20 2.84 9.06 -0.88
CA PHE A 20 1.59 8.87 -1.62
C PHE A 20 1.82 8.21 -2.98
N ASP A 21 2.91 8.55 -3.63
CA ASP A 21 3.39 7.87 -4.83
C ASP A 21 4.91 7.82 -4.83
N GLY A 22 5.48 6.98 -5.69
CA GLY A 22 6.90 7.02 -5.94
C GLY A 22 7.40 5.84 -6.74
N LEU A 23 8.72 5.87 -6.95
CA LEU A 23 9.48 4.80 -7.55
C LEU A 23 10.80 4.60 -6.80
N ASN A 24 11.32 3.38 -6.84
CA ASN A 24 12.64 3.07 -6.31
C ASN A 24 13.68 2.82 -7.42
N GLU A 25 14.95 2.69 -7.01
CA GLU A 25 16.08 2.44 -7.92
C GLU A 25 16.00 1.12 -8.72
N HIS A 26 15.08 0.22 -8.36
CA HIS A 26 14.81 -1.02 -9.07
C HIS A 26 13.62 -0.94 -10.03
N GLY A 27 13.00 0.24 -10.16
CA GLY A 27 11.86 0.46 -11.05
C GLY A 27 10.54 -0.13 -10.55
N LEU A 28 10.44 -0.46 -9.25
CA LEU A 28 9.16 -0.66 -8.59
C LEU A 28 8.52 0.70 -8.34
N MET A 29 7.30 0.87 -8.82
CA MET A 29 6.50 2.08 -8.69
C MET A 29 5.24 1.79 -7.88
N GLY A 30 4.74 2.76 -7.14
CA GLY A 30 3.48 2.63 -6.43
C GLY A 30 2.72 3.94 -6.31
N VAL A 31 1.40 3.83 -6.16
CA VAL A 31 0.49 4.93 -5.85
C VAL A 31 -0.49 4.49 -4.76
N VAL A 32 -0.79 5.40 -3.83
CA VAL A 32 -1.79 5.29 -2.78
C VAL A 32 -3.05 6.03 -3.22
N HIS A 33 -4.21 5.40 -3.12
CA HIS A 33 -5.51 6.05 -3.31
C HIS A 33 -6.42 5.81 -2.10
N TYR A 34 -7.56 6.52 -2.09
CA TYR A 34 -8.59 6.33 -1.07
C TYR A 34 -9.51 5.15 -1.42
N LEU A 35 -9.72 4.28 -0.44
CA LEU A 35 -10.70 3.19 -0.45
C LEU A 35 -11.81 3.47 0.59
N GLU A 36 -12.49 4.59 0.39
CA GLU A 36 -13.50 5.12 1.31
C GLU A 36 -14.64 4.10 1.55
N GLY A 37 -15.00 3.89 2.82
CA GLY A 37 -16.08 2.99 3.21
C GLY A 37 -15.76 1.49 3.17
N PHE A 38 -14.58 1.07 2.67
CA PHE A 38 -14.19 -0.34 2.65
C PHE A 38 -12.86 -0.64 3.36
N ALA A 39 -11.96 0.34 3.48
CA ALA A 39 -10.67 0.10 4.11
C ALA A 39 -10.83 -0.25 5.61
N ALA A 40 -10.21 -1.36 6.02
CA ALA A 40 -10.16 -1.77 7.42
C ALA A 40 -8.74 -2.19 7.80
N PHE A 41 -8.29 -1.74 8.97
CA PHE A 41 -6.95 -2.00 9.49
C PHE A 41 -6.98 -2.51 10.93
N ASN A 42 -5.94 -3.24 11.34
CA ASN A 42 -5.86 -3.81 12.67
C ASN A 42 -5.58 -2.74 13.72
N THR A 43 -6.18 -2.85 14.89
CA THR A 43 -5.92 -1.95 16.03
C THR A 43 -5.03 -2.60 17.10
N ARG A 44 -4.69 -3.88 16.95
CA ARG A 44 -3.90 -4.65 17.91
C ARG A 44 -2.60 -5.13 17.29
N LEU A 45 -1.51 -4.93 18.03
CA LEU A 45 -0.19 -5.42 17.67
C LEU A 45 -0.15 -6.95 17.67
N ARG A 46 0.59 -7.50 16.70
CA ARG A 46 0.87 -8.94 16.58
C ARG A 46 2.35 -9.19 16.75
N ARG A 47 2.72 -10.10 17.66
CA ARG A 47 4.12 -10.44 17.96
C ARG A 47 4.80 -11.24 16.85
N ASP A 48 4.03 -11.96 16.06
CA ASP A 48 4.48 -12.81 14.95
C ASP A 48 4.54 -12.08 13.60
N LYS A 49 4.28 -10.77 13.59
CA LYS A 49 4.18 -9.95 12.37
C LYS A 49 4.99 -8.67 12.50
N LEU A 50 5.35 -8.10 11.36
CA LEU A 50 5.78 -6.71 11.25
C LEU A 50 4.53 -5.82 11.34
N ASN A 51 4.41 -5.06 12.44
CA ASN A 51 3.33 -4.10 12.62
C ASN A 51 3.72 -2.79 11.92
N ILE A 52 2.93 -2.38 10.93
CA ILE A 52 3.18 -1.16 10.14
C ILE A 52 1.87 -0.40 9.99
N SER A 53 1.88 0.92 10.17
CA SER A 53 0.69 1.73 9.89
C SER A 53 0.38 1.70 8.39
N ALA A 54 -0.91 1.80 8.06
CA ALA A 54 -1.34 1.85 6.66
C ALA A 54 -0.62 2.96 5.87
N TYR A 55 -0.50 4.17 6.43
CA TYR A 55 0.15 5.28 5.73
C TYR A 55 1.67 5.08 5.53
N ASN A 56 2.34 4.25 6.34
CA ASN A 56 3.76 3.92 6.16
C ASN A 56 4.00 2.76 5.18
N PHE A 57 2.97 2.03 4.77
CA PHE A 57 3.12 0.84 3.95
C PHE A 57 3.75 1.14 2.57
N MET A 58 3.38 2.25 1.93
CA MET A 58 3.96 2.66 0.63
C MET A 58 5.48 2.86 0.74
N LEU A 59 5.92 3.66 1.73
CA LEU A 59 7.35 3.93 1.94
C LEU A 59 8.11 2.64 2.29
N PHE A 60 7.54 1.78 3.13
CA PHE A 60 8.13 0.48 3.44
C PHE A 60 8.26 -0.38 2.18
N ALA A 61 7.21 -0.49 1.37
CA ALA A 61 7.25 -1.31 0.16
C ALA A 61 8.35 -0.84 -0.80
N LEU A 62 8.41 0.46 -1.10
CA LEU A 62 9.40 1.00 -2.03
C LEU A 62 10.85 0.95 -1.50
N THR A 63 11.04 1.05 -0.18
CA THR A 63 12.40 0.98 0.40
C THR A 63 12.90 -0.44 0.65
N GLN A 64 12.03 -1.46 0.59
CA GLN A 64 12.38 -2.84 0.96
C GLN A 64 12.27 -3.86 -0.16
N PHE A 65 11.50 -3.62 -1.22
CA PHE A 65 11.24 -4.60 -2.28
C PHE A 65 11.63 -4.10 -3.67
N ARG A 66 11.94 -5.05 -4.57
CA ARG A 66 12.34 -4.79 -5.96
C ARG A 66 11.23 -5.02 -6.98
N SER A 67 10.25 -5.84 -6.63
CA SER A 67 9.19 -6.28 -7.54
C SER A 67 7.85 -6.45 -6.82
N THR A 68 6.77 -6.55 -7.58
CA THR A 68 5.44 -6.84 -7.05
C THR A 68 5.39 -8.23 -6.39
N ASP A 69 6.12 -9.21 -6.91
CA ASP A 69 6.22 -10.56 -6.31
C ASP A 69 6.88 -10.55 -4.93
N GLU A 70 7.92 -9.72 -4.74
CA GLU A 70 8.52 -9.55 -3.42
C GLU A 70 7.53 -8.94 -2.42
N ILE A 71 6.75 -7.93 -2.83
CA ILE A 71 5.68 -7.39 -1.98
C ILE A 71 4.70 -8.50 -1.59
N VAL A 72 4.11 -9.19 -2.58
CA VAL A 72 3.05 -10.19 -2.37
C VAL A 72 3.53 -11.33 -1.47
N SER A 73 4.75 -11.83 -1.68
CA SER A 73 5.32 -12.90 -0.86
C SER A 73 5.54 -12.50 0.61
N HIS A 74 5.75 -11.21 0.88
CA HIS A 74 5.95 -10.65 2.22
C HIS A 74 4.65 -10.23 2.91
N LEU A 75 3.54 -9.99 2.20
CA LEU A 75 2.30 -9.53 2.83
C LEU A 75 1.83 -10.40 3.99
N LYS A 76 2.04 -11.73 3.92
CA LYS A 76 1.69 -12.66 5.00
C LYS A 76 2.45 -12.40 6.31
N THR A 77 3.56 -11.65 6.31
CA THR A 77 4.34 -11.32 7.50
C THR A 77 3.97 -9.96 8.08
N ILE A 78 3.10 -9.20 7.41
CA ILE A 78 2.74 -7.83 7.76
C ILE A 78 1.40 -7.82 8.51
N ASN A 79 1.31 -6.94 9.50
CA ASN A 79 0.07 -6.56 10.17
C ASN A 79 -0.16 -5.07 9.88
N LEU A 80 -1.08 -4.76 8.96
CA LEU A 80 -1.44 -3.38 8.62
C LEU A 80 -2.27 -2.79 9.76
N MET A 81 -1.77 -1.71 10.35
CA MET A 81 -2.29 -1.07 11.54
C MET A 81 -3.04 0.21 11.19
N ALA A 82 -4.17 0.42 11.87
CA ALA A 82 -4.81 1.71 11.94
C ALA A 82 -3.88 2.68 12.68
N SER A 83 -3.65 3.86 12.10
CA SER A 83 -2.92 4.95 12.73
C SER A 83 -3.35 6.26 12.11
N ASP A 84 -3.54 7.26 12.95
CA ASP A 84 -3.93 8.60 12.53
C ASP A 84 -2.79 9.27 11.78
N LEU A 85 -3.15 10.04 10.76
CA LEU A 85 -2.26 10.96 10.06
C LEU A 85 -2.68 12.37 10.49
N GLU A 86 -1.75 13.25 10.82
CA GLU A 86 -2.07 14.60 11.34
C GLU A 86 -2.98 15.43 10.42
N LEU A 87 -3.03 15.08 9.13
CA LEU A 87 -3.88 15.73 8.14
C LEU A 87 -5.31 15.18 8.04
N THR A 88 -5.66 14.13 8.77
CA THR A 88 -6.94 13.43 8.60
C THR A 88 -7.65 13.21 9.94
N ASP A 89 -8.99 13.20 9.90
CA ASP A 89 -9.83 12.89 11.06
C ASP A 89 -9.88 11.36 11.29
N GLY A 90 -8.74 10.80 11.72
CA GLY A 90 -8.54 9.37 11.96
C GLY A 90 -7.65 8.68 10.90
N PRO A 91 -7.56 7.35 10.89
CA PRO A 91 -6.73 6.61 9.94
C PRO A 91 -7.26 6.78 8.51
N PRO A 92 -6.45 7.25 7.55
CA PRO A 92 -6.92 7.40 6.18
C PRO A 92 -7.29 6.03 5.59
N PRO A 93 -8.43 5.89 4.89
CA PRO A 93 -8.83 4.63 4.27
C PRO A 93 -8.06 4.44 2.97
N LEU A 94 -6.95 3.70 3.02
CA LEU A 94 -6.01 3.56 1.91
C LEU A 94 -6.07 2.20 1.21
N HIS A 95 -5.81 2.21 -0.09
CA HIS A 95 -5.37 1.03 -0.86
C HIS A 95 -4.19 1.39 -1.76
N TRP A 96 -3.50 0.37 -2.25
CA TRP A 96 -2.24 0.54 -2.96
C TRP A 96 -2.26 -0.17 -4.31
N ILE A 97 -1.71 0.49 -5.31
CA ILE A 97 -1.33 -0.14 -6.57
C ILE A 97 0.19 -0.09 -6.71
N PHE A 98 0.78 -1.19 -7.16
CA PHE A 98 2.19 -1.27 -7.51
C PHE A 98 2.36 -1.81 -8.92
N THR A 99 3.38 -1.32 -9.63
CA THR A 99 3.82 -1.86 -10.92
C THR A 99 5.34 -1.96 -10.93
N ASP A 100 5.88 -3.04 -11.47
CA ASP A 100 7.32 -3.24 -11.62
C ASP A 100 7.80 -3.22 -13.08
N GLN A 101 9.11 -3.38 -13.28
CA GLN A 101 9.74 -3.38 -14.61
C GLN A 101 9.29 -4.54 -15.50
N GLU A 102 8.74 -5.61 -14.93
CA GLU A 102 8.17 -6.74 -15.68
C GLU A 102 6.74 -6.43 -16.17
N ARG A 103 6.24 -5.21 -15.91
CA ARG A 103 4.88 -4.77 -16.19
C ARG A 103 3.83 -5.57 -15.42
N LYS A 104 4.21 -6.21 -14.31
CA LYS A 104 3.24 -6.82 -13.41
C LYS A 104 2.68 -5.72 -12.53
N THR A 105 1.34 -5.63 -12.51
CA THR A 105 0.62 -4.65 -11.70
C THR A 105 -0.25 -5.38 -10.69
N VAL A 106 -0.14 -5.00 -9.42
CA VAL A 106 -0.95 -5.57 -8.33
C VAL A 106 -1.66 -4.47 -7.57
N VAL A 107 -2.91 -4.75 -7.19
CA VAL A 107 -3.68 -3.94 -6.25
C VAL A 107 -3.73 -4.67 -4.91
N ILE A 108 -3.52 -3.93 -3.83
CA ILE A 108 -3.56 -4.44 -2.45
C ILE A 108 -4.62 -3.65 -1.69
N GLU A 109 -5.63 -4.36 -1.18
CA GLU A 109 -6.74 -3.79 -0.43
C GLU A 109 -6.87 -4.50 0.92
N SER A 110 -6.97 -3.73 2.01
CA SER A 110 -7.28 -4.25 3.34
C SER A 110 -8.72 -3.88 3.68
N THR A 111 -9.58 -4.87 3.84
CA THR A 111 -11.02 -4.71 4.13
C THR A 111 -11.42 -5.53 5.34
N ASP A 112 -12.69 -5.50 5.75
CA ASP A 112 -13.19 -6.37 6.83
C ASP A 112 -13.06 -7.86 6.50
N ASP A 113 -13.01 -8.23 5.21
CA ASP A 113 -12.71 -9.59 4.76
C ASP A 113 -11.20 -9.95 4.84
N GLY A 114 -10.37 -9.01 5.28
CA GLY A 114 -8.92 -9.12 5.36
C GLY A 114 -8.18 -8.49 4.18
N LEU A 115 -6.89 -8.79 4.14
CA LEU A 115 -5.94 -8.29 3.14
C LEU A 115 -6.01 -9.13 1.86
N LYS A 116 -6.36 -8.50 0.74
CA LYS A 116 -6.50 -9.14 -0.57
C LYS A 116 -5.51 -8.52 -1.56
N VAL A 117 -5.07 -9.35 -2.51
CA VAL A 117 -4.21 -8.96 -3.62
C VAL A 117 -4.93 -9.31 -4.91
N TYR A 118 -4.94 -8.39 -5.86
CA TYR A 118 -5.53 -8.58 -7.17
C TYR A 118 -4.48 -8.28 -8.24
N ASP A 119 -4.33 -9.18 -9.21
CA ASP A 119 -3.61 -8.85 -10.44
C ASP A 119 -4.43 -7.82 -11.23
N ASN A 120 -3.79 -6.78 -11.73
CA ASN A 120 -4.45 -5.74 -12.53
C ASN A 120 -3.88 -5.74 -13.96
N LEU A 121 -4.53 -6.49 -14.84
CA LEU A 121 -4.14 -6.60 -16.25
C LEU A 121 -4.49 -5.36 -17.09
N VAL A 122 -5.29 -4.45 -16.54
CA VAL A 122 -5.74 -3.22 -17.22
C VAL A 122 -4.74 -2.07 -16.99
N GLY A 123 -4.02 -2.09 -15.86
CA GLY A 123 -3.07 -1.03 -15.49
C GLY A 123 -3.74 0.31 -15.10
N ALA A 124 -5.08 0.35 -15.05
CA ALA A 124 -5.85 1.50 -14.59
C ALA A 124 -6.28 1.30 -13.13
N PHE A 125 -6.30 2.39 -12.37
CA PHE A 125 -6.64 2.39 -10.96
C PHE A 125 -7.25 3.73 -10.58
N SER A 126 -8.37 3.69 -9.86
CA SER A 126 -9.04 4.89 -9.36
C SER A 126 -9.40 4.68 -7.89
N ASN A 127 -10.53 5.20 -7.42
CA ASN A 127 -10.93 5.14 -6.01
C ASN A 127 -11.96 4.01 -5.78
N SER A 128 -13.03 4.30 -5.03
CA SER A 128 -13.94 3.33 -4.43
C SER A 128 -14.75 2.45 -5.39
N GLN A 129 -14.14 1.36 -5.84
CA GLN A 129 -14.76 0.06 -6.13
C GLN A 129 -13.77 -1.02 -5.69
N ILE A 130 -14.24 -2.10 -5.06
CA ILE A 130 -13.38 -3.26 -4.76
C ILE A 130 -12.90 -3.83 -6.10
N SER A 131 -11.59 -4.06 -6.24
CA SER A 131 -10.97 -4.43 -7.52
C SER A 131 -11.47 -5.76 -8.12
N GLY A 132 -12.18 -6.59 -7.34
CA GLY A 132 -12.92 -7.76 -7.82
C GLY A 132 -14.26 -7.47 -8.52
N GLY A 133 -14.66 -6.19 -8.65
CA GLY A 133 -15.93 -5.75 -9.21
C GLY A 133 -15.89 -5.24 -10.67
N ILE A 134 -14.72 -5.25 -11.32
CA ILE A 134 -14.62 -4.88 -12.75
C ILE A 134 -15.14 -6.07 -13.59
N LEU A 135 -16.46 -6.18 -13.73
CA LEU A 135 -17.05 -6.81 -14.91
C LEU A 135 -16.76 -5.85 -16.07
N LEU A 136 -15.81 -6.20 -16.94
CA LEU A 136 -15.77 -5.64 -18.28
C LEU A 136 -17.03 -6.16 -19.00
N THR A 137 -18.09 -5.35 -19.02
CA THR A 137 -19.14 -5.39 -20.04
C THR A 137 -19.15 -4.09 -20.80
#